data_AF-A0A3N5ZPH0-F1
#
_entry.id   AF-A0A3N5ZPH0-F1
#
_cell.length_a   1.000
_cell.length_b   1.000
_cell.length_c   1.000
_cell.angle_alpha   90.00
_cell.angle_beta   90.00
_cell.angle_gamma   90.00
#
_symmetry.space_group_name_H-M   'P 1'
#
loop_
_entity.id
_entity.type
_entity.pdbx_description
1 polymer ?
#
loop_
_entity_poly.entity_id
_entity_poly.type
_entity_poly.pdbx_seq_one_letter_code
_entity_poly.pdbx_strand_id
1 'polypeptide(L)'
;MAALYRFFRLSSYYLSIGPIYWLRGTIFTGRLTRYGRAAYKECFQMQDNLWAVVLAGGEGERMRPLIQSWLGCARPKQYCTFVGTRSMLRHTIDRTNRVVIANQIVTVIGNNHLTHLRAGLGNAVSSGRILEQPIARGTGAGVFLAATYVMAADPNATFVILPSDHFVYPEPLFV
;
A
#
# COMPACT_ATOMS: atom_id res chain seq x y z
N MET A 1 38.31 -19.54 19.66
CA MET A 1 37.63 -18.92 18.51
C MET A 1 36.22 -18.52 18.91
N ALA A 2 35.85 -17.27 18.60
CA ALA A 2 34.50 -16.71 18.63
C ALA A 2 33.54 -17.49 17.70
N ALA A 3 32.20 -17.43 17.77
CA ALA A 3 31.37 -16.24 17.97
C ALA A 3 30.00 -16.53 18.62
N LEU A 4 29.58 -15.55 19.43
CA LEU A 4 28.22 -15.27 19.87
C LEU A 4 27.29 -15.01 18.67
N TYR A 5 26.01 -15.37 18.78
CA TYR A 5 24.91 -14.39 18.78
C TYR A 5 23.75 -14.90 19.65
N ARG A 6 23.12 -13.94 20.31
CA ARG A 6 22.47 -14.05 21.63
C ARG A 6 20.98 -14.35 21.51
N PHE A 7 20.54 -15.33 22.28
CA PHE A 7 19.15 -15.60 22.66
C PHE A 7 18.48 -14.32 23.21
N PHE A 8 17.28 -13.99 22.77
CA PHE A 8 16.38 -13.09 23.51
C PHE A 8 15.31 -13.92 24.20
N ARG A 9 15.38 -13.97 25.54
CA ARG A 9 14.37 -14.54 26.44
C ARG A 9 13.40 -13.42 26.84
N LEU A 10 12.12 -13.78 26.86
CA LEU A 10 10.91 -13.03 27.22
C LEU A 10 11.05 -11.99 28.35
N SER A 11 10.44 -10.82 28.14
CA SER A 11 9.83 -10.06 29.24
C SER A 11 8.41 -9.67 28.84
N SER A 12 7.52 -9.84 29.81
CA SER A 12 6.07 -9.77 29.71
C SER A 12 5.58 -8.35 29.40
N TYR A 13 5.38 -8.00 28.12
CA TYR A 13 4.57 -6.86 27.72
C TYR A 13 3.79 -7.22 26.46
N TYR A 14 2.46 -7.07 26.55
CA TYR A 14 1.45 -7.19 25.51
C TYR A 14 1.97 -7.23 24.05
N LEU A 15 1.60 -8.29 23.32
CA LEU A 15 1.45 -8.19 21.86
C LEU A 15 0.37 -7.14 21.60
N SER A 16 0.75 -5.87 21.56
CA SER A 16 -0.06 -4.83 20.96
C SER A 16 0.12 -4.96 19.46
N ILE A 17 -0.72 -5.80 18.85
CA ILE A 17 -1.07 -5.63 17.45
C ILE A 17 -1.60 -4.19 17.40
N GLY A 18 -0.86 -3.29 16.76
CA GLY A 18 -1.25 -1.89 16.69
C GLY A 18 -2.71 -1.75 16.25
N PRO A 19 -3.46 -0.77 16.77
CA PRO A 19 -4.88 -0.61 16.47
C PRO A 19 -5.12 -0.54 14.97
N ILE A 20 -5.94 -1.45 14.45
CA ILE A 20 -6.52 -1.36 13.11
C ILE A 20 -7.61 -0.28 13.20
N TYR A 21 -7.28 0.95 12.81
CA TYR A 21 -8.25 2.03 12.75
C TYR A 21 -9.10 1.90 11.50
N TRP A 22 -10.40 1.64 11.68
CA TRP A 22 -11.41 1.93 10.67
C TRP A 22 -11.75 3.41 10.76
N LEU A 23 -11.30 4.21 9.79
CA LEU A 23 -11.66 5.63 9.71
C LEU A 23 -13.17 5.76 9.42
N ARG A 24 -13.98 5.93 10.48
CA ARG A 24 -15.33 6.49 10.36
C ARG A 24 -15.19 8.00 10.18
N GLY A 25 -15.61 8.51 9.02
CA GLY A 25 -15.57 9.92 8.68
C GLY A 25 -16.23 10.79 9.75
N THR A 26 -15.47 11.76 10.26
CA THR A 26 -16.01 12.84 11.10
C THR A 26 -15.55 14.16 10.49
N ILE A 27 -16.51 14.93 9.97
CA ILE A 27 -16.29 16.30 9.47
C ILE A 27 -16.30 17.21 10.71
N PHE A 28 -15.18 17.89 10.98
CA PHE A 28 -15.10 18.90 12.05
C PHE A 28 -15.11 20.31 11.47
N THR A 29 -16.28 20.94 11.48
CA THR A 29 -16.41 22.39 11.29
C THR A 29 -16.55 23.05 12.67
N GLY A 30 -15.49 23.69 13.19
CA GLY A 30 -15.63 24.49 14.41
C GLY A 30 -14.33 24.86 15.15
N ARG A 31 -14.24 26.14 15.52
CA ARG A 31 -13.24 26.85 16.34
C ARG A 31 -12.44 25.97 17.32
N LEU A 32 -11.11 26.04 17.23
CA LEU A 32 -10.14 25.32 18.06
C LEU A 32 -10.29 25.63 19.56
N THR A 33 -10.94 24.74 20.31
CA THR A 33 -10.87 24.73 21.78
C THR A 33 -9.57 24.03 22.23
N ARG A 34 -9.21 24.19 23.52
CA ARG A 34 -7.94 23.67 24.11
C ARG A 34 -7.77 22.15 23.98
N TYR A 35 -8.86 21.38 23.79
CA TYR A 35 -8.85 19.95 23.46
C TYR A 35 -8.48 19.65 22.00
N GLY A 36 -8.77 20.57 21.07
CA GLY A 36 -8.48 20.41 19.64
C GLY A 36 -6.99 20.47 19.31
N ARG A 37 -6.16 21.09 20.18
CA ARG A 37 -4.71 21.22 19.92
C ARG A 37 -3.95 19.91 20.11
N ALA A 38 -4.39 19.04 21.03
CA ALA A 38 -3.82 17.70 21.22
C ALA A 38 -4.30 16.73 20.13
N ALA A 39 -5.61 16.70 19.86
CA ALA A 39 -6.18 15.88 18.79
C ALA A 39 -5.65 16.27 17.40
N TYR A 40 -5.45 17.55 17.12
CA TYR A 40 -4.81 18.00 15.89
C TYR A 40 -3.35 17.55 15.82
N LYS A 41 -2.60 17.61 16.93
CA LYS A 41 -1.22 17.13 16.98
C LYS A 41 -1.14 15.61 16.76
N GLU A 42 -2.07 14.84 17.34
CA GLU A 42 -2.17 13.39 17.15
C GLU A 42 -2.59 13.01 15.72
N CYS A 43 -3.60 13.65 15.14
CA CYS A 43 -4.00 13.43 13.75
C CYS A 43 -2.91 13.84 12.76
N PHE A 44 -2.23 14.96 13.02
CA PHE A 44 -1.11 15.44 12.20
C PHE A 44 0.12 14.53 12.34
N GLN A 45 0.45 14.07 13.56
CA GLN A 45 1.49 13.05 13.77
C GLN A 45 1.13 11.69 13.17
N MET A 46 -0.16 11.32 13.14
CA MET A 46 -0.62 10.15 12.40
C MET A 46 -0.36 10.31 10.90
N GLN A 47 -0.54 11.50 10.35
CA GLN A 47 -0.22 11.77 8.95
C GLN A 47 1.30 11.70 8.67
N ASP A 48 2.14 12.15 9.60
CA ASP A 48 3.60 12.08 9.44
C ASP A 48 4.14 10.64 9.43
N ASN A 49 3.44 9.69 10.08
CA ASN A 49 3.86 8.28 10.15
C ASN A 49 2.94 7.34 9.34
N LEU A 50 2.07 7.87 8.48
CA LEU A 50 1.16 7.05 7.67
C LEU A 50 1.84 6.61 6.38
N TRP A 51 2.03 5.31 6.24
CA TRP A 51 2.55 4.67 5.03
C TRP A 51 1.43 3.99 4.24
N ALA A 52 1.62 3.85 2.93
CA ALA A 52 0.73 3.07 2.09
C ALA A 52 1.45 1.89 1.46
N VAL A 53 0.83 0.71 1.55
CA VAL A 53 1.28 -0.52 0.91
C VAL A 53 0.32 -0.86 -0.23
N VAL A 54 0.76 -0.66 -1.45
CA VAL A 54 -0.01 -1.02 -2.66
C VAL A 54 0.36 -2.43 -3.10
N LEU A 55 -0.60 -3.35 -3.10
CA LEU A 55 -0.38 -4.75 -3.46
C LEU A 55 -0.75 -5.00 -4.93
N ALA A 56 0.27 -5.27 -5.74
CA ALA A 56 0.22 -5.50 -7.19
C ALA A 56 0.96 -6.78 -7.63
N GLY A 57 1.11 -7.73 -6.70
CA GLY A 57 1.80 -9.01 -6.93
C GLY A 57 0.94 -10.17 -7.42
N GLY A 58 -0.35 -9.96 -7.66
CA GLY A 58 -1.23 -11.03 -8.13
C GLY A 58 -1.02 -11.33 -9.62
N GLU A 59 -0.85 -12.60 -9.97
CA GLU A 59 -0.77 -13.07 -11.37
C GLU A 59 -2.11 -12.96 -12.11
N GLY A 60 -3.22 -12.89 -11.37
CA GLY A 60 -4.56 -12.75 -11.96
C GLY A 60 -5.01 -13.99 -12.77
N GLU A 61 -4.50 -15.18 -12.46
CA GLU A 61 -4.72 -16.42 -13.22
C GLU A 61 -6.19 -16.69 -13.57
N ARG A 62 -7.11 -16.45 -12.62
CA ARG A 62 -8.56 -16.63 -12.82
C ARG A 62 -9.15 -15.73 -13.92
N MET A 63 -8.66 -14.49 -14.02
CA MET A 63 -9.14 -13.52 -15.02
C MET A 63 -8.34 -13.57 -16.32
N ARG A 64 -7.22 -14.29 -16.35
CA ARG A 64 -6.31 -14.32 -17.50
C ARG A 64 -7.00 -14.72 -18.82
N PRO A 65 -7.86 -15.77 -18.88
CA PRO A 65 -8.56 -16.12 -20.12
C PRO A 65 -9.51 -15.03 -20.60
N LEU A 66 -10.23 -14.39 -19.67
CA LEU A 66 -11.14 -13.30 -19.97
C LEU A 66 -10.38 -12.06 -20.50
N ILE A 67 -9.30 -11.69 -19.82
CA ILE A 67 -8.44 -10.57 -20.22
C ILE A 67 -7.85 -10.82 -21.61
N GLN A 68 -7.37 -12.04 -21.86
CA GLN A 68 -6.83 -12.42 -23.17
C GLN A 68 -7.91 -12.38 -24.27
N SER A 69 -9.12 -12.88 -23.99
CA SER A 69 -10.24 -12.80 -24.93
C SER A 69 -10.66 -11.36 -25.22
N TRP A 70 -10.58 -10.47 -24.22
CA TRP A 70 -11.02 -9.08 -24.35
C TRP A 70 -9.97 -8.18 -25.01
N LEU A 71 -8.69 -8.38 -24.70
CA LEU A 71 -7.60 -7.49 -25.11
C LEU A 71 -6.68 -8.08 -26.19
N GLY A 72 -6.85 -9.36 -26.52
CA GLY A 72 -5.95 -10.08 -27.43
C GLY A 72 -4.59 -10.43 -26.82
N CYS A 73 -4.31 -10.05 -25.57
CA CYS A 73 -3.06 -10.33 -24.88
C CYS A 73 -3.28 -10.70 -23.41
N ALA A 74 -2.45 -11.62 -22.90
CA ALA A 74 -2.43 -11.95 -21.49
C ALA A 74 -1.64 -10.87 -20.73
N ARG A 75 -2.25 -10.27 -19.72
CA ARG A 75 -1.59 -9.36 -18.77
C ARG A 75 -2.24 -9.45 -17.39
N PRO A 76 -1.50 -9.27 -16.29
CA PRO A 76 -2.11 -9.25 -14.95
C PRO A 76 -3.15 -8.14 -14.83
N LYS A 77 -4.24 -8.42 -14.11
CA LYS A 77 -5.45 -7.58 -14.06
C LYS A 77 -5.18 -6.14 -13.59
N GLN A 78 -4.24 -5.94 -12.68
CA GLN A 78 -3.89 -4.64 -12.13
C GLN A 78 -3.27 -3.70 -13.17
N TYR A 79 -2.70 -4.24 -14.25
CA TYR A 79 -2.17 -3.45 -15.37
C TYR A 79 -3.21 -3.21 -16.47
N CYS A 80 -4.44 -3.70 -16.30
CA CYS A 80 -5.51 -3.51 -17.26
C CYS A 80 -6.21 -2.15 -17.10
N THR A 81 -6.60 -1.59 -18.24
CA THR A 81 -7.38 -0.36 -18.38
C THR A 81 -8.87 -0.71 -18.59
N PHE A 82 -9.56 -1.14 -17.53
CA PHE A 82 -10.97 -1.54 -17.63
C PHE A 82 -11.93 -0.36 -17.82
N VAL A 83 -11.58 0.82 -17.28
CA VAL A 83 -12.41 2.02 -17.33
C VAL A 83 -11.52 3.20 -17.68
N GLY A 84 -11.90 3.96 -18.72
CA GLY A 84 -11.13 5.12 -19.17
C GLY A 84 -9.75 4.74 -19.70
N THR A 85 -8.76 5.57 -19.38
CA THR A 85 -7.39 5.47 -19.95
C THR A 85 -6.34 5.00 -18.94
N ARG A 86 -6.69 4.87 -17.66
CA ARG A 86 -5.76 4.52 -16.58
C ARG A 86 -5.85 3.05 -16.24
N SER A 87 -4.72 2.44 -15.90
CA SER A 87 -4.72 1.07 -15.34
C SER A 87 -5.32 1.06 -13.94
N MET A 88 -5.81 -0.10 -13.49
CA MET A 88 -6.31 -0.28 -12.12
C MET A 88 -5.26 0.09 -11.06
N LEU A 89 -4.00 -0.25 -11.31
CA LEU A 89 -2.88 0.15 -10.48
C LEU A 89 -2.67 1.67 -10.51
N ARG A 90 -2.76 2.31 -11.68
CA ARG A 90 -2.66 3.77 -11.78
C ARG A 90 -3.75 4.47 -10.98
N HIS A 91 -5.00 4.02 -11.09
CA HIS A 91 -6.09 4.52 -10.23
C HIS A 91 -5.76 4.38 -8.75
N THR A 92 -5.22 3.24 -8.34
CA THR A 92 -4.86 3.00 -6.93
C THR A 92 -3.74 3.93 -6.47
N ILE A 93 -2.68 4.10 -7.27
CA ILE A 93 -1.56 5.00 -6.95
C ILE A 93 -2.03 6.47 -6.92
N ASP A 94 -2.90 6.90 -7.83
CA ASP A 94 -3.44 8.26 -7.85
C ASP A 94 -4.23 8.56 -6.57
N ARG A 95 -5.08 7.62 -6.13
CA ARG A 95 -5.76 7.70 -4.84
C ARG A 95 -4.78 7.72 -3.67
N THR A 96 -3.75 6.89 -3.72
CA THR A 96 -2.74 6.78 -2.66
C THR A 96 -1.97 8.09 -2.47
N ASN A 97 -1.55 8.74 -3.56
CA ASN A 97 -0.85 10.03 -3.54
C ASN A 97 -1.69 11.19 -2.96
N ARG A 98 -3.01 11.02 -2.79
CA ARG A 98 -3.87 12.01 -2.12
C ARG A 98 -3.91 11.84 -0.60
N VAL A 99 -3.47 10.69 -0.09
CA VAL A 99 -3.55 10.31 1.33
C VAL A 99 -2.17 10.33 1.99
N VAL A 100 -1.14 9.87 1.28
CA VAL A 100 0.23 9.80 1.78
C VAL A 100 1.21 10.47 0.82
N ILE A 101 2.31 10.98 1.36
CA ILE A 101 3.40 11.54 0.56
C ILE A 101 4.15 10.43 -0.20
N ALA A 102 4.69 10.76 -1.38
CA ALA A 102 5.21 9.77 -2.31
C ALA A 102 6.31 8.87 -1.72
N ASN A 103 7.18 9.38 -0.86
CA ASN A 103 8.26 8.62 -0.21
C ASN A 103 7.75 7.61 0.84
N GLN A 104 6.48 7.68 1.25
CA GLN A 104 5.82 6.76 2.18
C GLN A 104 4.94 5.72 1.48
N ILE A 105 5.05 5.62 0.15
CA ILE A 105 4.35 4.60 -0.65
C ILE A 105 5.31 3.45 -0.92
N VAL A 106 4.85 2.23 -0.64
CA VAL A 106 5.53 0.98 -1.00
C VAL A 106 4.60 0.18 -1.91
N THR A 107 5.02 -0.04 -3.16
CA THR A 107 4.29 -0.88 -4.11
C THR A 107 4.96 -2.24 -4.22
N VAL A 108 4.24 -3.29 -3.87
CA VAL A 108 4.69 -4.67 -3.98
C VAL A 108 4.22 -5.26 -5.30
N ILE A 109 5.14 -5.68 -6.15
CA ILE A 109 4.84 -6.29 -7.45
C ILE A 109 5.27 -7.75 -7.50
N GLY A 110 4.73 -8.50 -8.46
CA GLY A 110 5.12 -9.89 -8.71
C GLY A 110 6.43 -9.95 -9.50
N ASN A 111 7.06 -11.12 -9.50
CA ASN A 111 8.25 -11.35 -10.31
C ASN A 111 7.94 -11.07 -11.79
N ASN A 112 8.84 -10.36 -12.49
CA ASN A 112 8.71 -9.96 -13.89
C ASN A 112 7.59 -8.96 -14.19
N HIS A 113 6.93 -8.40 -13.17
CA HIS A 113 5.89 -7.39 -13.39
C HIS A 113 6.45 -6.00 -13.70
N LEU A 114 7.77 -5.78 -13.55
CA LEU A 114 8.38 -4.46 -13.68
C LEU A 114 8.16 -3.85 -15.07
N THR A 115 8.17 -4.65 -16.13
CA THR A 115 7.88 -4.19 -17.50
C THR A 115 6.44 -3.72 -17.64
N HIS A 116 5.47 -4.48 -17.11
CA HIS A 116 4.06 -4.09 -17.11
C HIS A 116 3.81 -2.83 -16.27
N LEU A 117 4.48 -2.74 -15.11
CA LEU A 117 4.43 -1.57 -14.24
C LEU A 117 4.87 -0.31 -14.98
N ARG A 118 6.04 -0.35 -15.62
CA ARG A 118 6.59 0.79 -16.36
C ARG A 118 5.70 1.21 -17.51
N ALA A 119 5.18 0.25 -18.27
CA ALA A 119 4.25 0.52 -19.36
C ALA A 119 2.92 1.15 -18.88
N GLY A 120 2.39 0.70 -17.74
CA GLY A 120 1.08 1.13 -17.24
C GLY A 120 1.08 2.40 -16.38
N LEU A 121 2.23 2.79 -15.81
CA LEU A 121 2.36 3.95 -14.93
C LEU A 121 3.12 5.13 -15.57
N GLY A 122 3.97 4.90 -16.57
CA GLY A 122 4.78 5.95 -17.18
C GLY A 122 5.58 6.74 -16.13
N ASN A 123 5.44 8.07 -16.10
CA ASN A 123 6.15 8.94 -15.15
C ASN A 123 5.74 8.71 -13.67
N ALA A 124 4.63 8.04 -13.40
CA ALA A 124 4.15 7.76 -12.05
C ALA A 124 4.85 6.60 -11.34
N VAL A 125 5.71 5.87 -12.06
CA VAL A 125 6.56 4.82 -11.48
C VAL A 125 7.43 5.38 -10.34
N SER A 126 7.69 6.69 -10.33
CA SER A 126 8.49 7.37 -9.29
C SER A 126 7.76 7.61 -7.96
N SER A 127 6.45 7.28 -7.86
CA SER A 127 5.71 7.37 -6.60
C SER A 127 6.13 6.25 -5.63
N GLY A 128 7.20 6.49 -4.88
CA GLY A 128 7.62 5.67 -3.76
C GLY A 128 8.55 4.50 -4.11
N ARG A 129 8.60 3.52 -3.22
CA ARG A 129 9.46 2.34 -3.35
C ARG A 129 8.71 1.20 -4.03
N ILE A 130 9.36 0.56 -5.00
CA ILE A 130 8.87 -0.69 -5.60
C ILE A 130 9.64 -1.86 -4.97
N LEU A 131 8.90 -2.87 -4.50
CA LEU A 131 9.45 -4.13 -4.00
C LEU A 131 8.93 -5.28 -4.87
N GLU A 132 9.84 -6.08 -5.42
CA GLU A 132 9.50 -7.24 -6.23
C GLU A 132 9.46 -8.50 -5.36
N GLN A 133 8.34 -9.22 -5.38
CA GLN A 133 8.23 -10.53 -4.77
C GLN A 133 8.87 -11.56 -5.70
N PRO A 134 9.92 -12.29 -5.27
CA PRO A 134 10.61 -13.25 -6.14
C PRO A 134 9.70 -14.41 -6.55
N ILE A 135 8.73 -14.76 -5.70
CA ILE A 135 7.77 -15.84 -5.92
C ILE A 135 6.40 -15.37 -5.43
N ALA A 136 5.35 -15.59 -6.22
CA ALA A 136 3.98 -15.35 -5.81
C ALA A 136 3.58 -16.30 -4.66
N ARG A 137 3.56 -15.76 -3.43
CA ARG A 137 3.20 -16.50 -2.19
C ARG A 137 1.94 -15.93 -1.52
N GLY A 138 1.12 -15.23 -2.30
CA GLY A 138 -0.15 -14.65 -1.86
C GLY A 138 0.00 -13.34 -1.06
N THR A 139 -1.15 -12.82 -0.63
CA THR A 139 -1.28 -11.51 0.03
C THR A 139 -0.44 -11.38 1.29
N GLY A 140 -0.43 -12.41 2.15
CA GLY A 140 0.32 -12.38 3.41
C GLY A 140 1.82 -12.15 3.21
N ALA A 141 2.43 -12.83 2.23
CA ALA A 141 3.84 -12.63 1.89
C ALA A 141 4.11 -11.22 1.32
N GLY A 142 3.15 -10.65 0.58
CA GLY A 142 3.26 -9.29 0.03
C GLY A 142 3.21 -8.24 1.12
N VAL A 143 2.27 -8.39 2.06
CA VAL A 143 2.17 -7.53 3.24
C VAL A 143 3.41 -7.66 4.11
N PHE A 144 3.90 -8.88 4.36
CA PHE A 144 5.10 -9.10 5.16
C PHE A 144 6.32 -8.41 4.56
N LEU A 145 6.56 -8.58 3.25
CA LEU A 145 7.68 -7.92 2.55
C LEU A 145 7.60 -6.39 2.70
N ALA A 146 6.44 -5.79 2.45
CA ALA A 146 6.26 -4.36 2.62
C ALA A 146 6.45 -3.91 4.07
N ALA A 147 5.85 -4.64 5.03
CA ALA A 147 5.96 -4.32 6.45
C ALA A 147 7.41 -4.36 6.92
N THR A 148 8.23 -5.32 6.48
CA THR A 148 9.67 -5.34 6.83
C THR A 148 10.41 -4.11 6.33
N TYR A 149 10.07 -3.61 5.14
CA TYR A 149 10.68 -2.39 4.60
C TYR A 149 10.21 -1.14 5.36
N VAL A 150 8.89 -1.02 5.58
CA VAL A 150 8.29 0.12 6.27
C VAL A 150 8.81 0.21 7.70
N MET A 151 8.78 -0.88 8.46
CA MET A 151 9.23 -0.90 9.85
C MET A 151 10.74 -0.64 10.01
N ALA A 152 11.54 -0.98 8.99
CA ALA A 152 12.97 -0.65 8.97
C ALA A 152 13.22 0.84 8.67
N ALA A 153 12.37 1.47 7.86
CA ALA A 153 12.45 2.88 7.54
C ALA A 153 11.85 3.78 8.63
N ASP A 154 10.75 3.34 9.24
CA ASP A 154 9.98 4.05 10.25
C ASP A 154 9.39 3.05 11.27
N PRO A 155 10.05 2.85 12.42
CA PRO A 155 9.58 1.93 13.46
C PRO A 155 8.23 2.29 14.10
N ASN A 156 7.76 3.53 13.92
CA ASN A 156 6.48 4.00 14.46
C ASN A 156 5.40 4.09 13.37
N ALA A 157 5.68 3.58 12.17
CA ALA A 157 4.77 3.65 11.04
C ALA A 157 3.43 2.97 11.34
N THR A 158 2.35 3.64 10.97
CA THR A 158 1.05 3.00 10.71
C THR A 158 0.93 2.85 9.20
N PHE A 159 0.51 1.70 8.69
CA PHE A 159 0.34 1.54 7.24
C PHE A 159 -1.02 1.01 6.83
N VAL A 160 -1.52 1.56 5.72
CA VAL A 160 -2.74 1.12 5.04
C VAL A 160 -2.39 0.17 3.90
N ILE A 161 -3.18 -0.88 3.73
CA ILE A 161 -2.99 -1.87 2.65
C ILE A 161 -4.03 -1.61 1.55
N LEU A 162 -3.56 -1.46 0.32
CA LEU A 162 -4.35 -1.07 -0.84
C LEU A 162 -4.20 -2.11 -1.96
N PRO A 163 -5.19 -2.98 -2.19
CA PRO A 163 -5.21 -3.85 -3.36
C PRO A 163 -5.28 -3.02 -4.65
N SER A 164 -4.42 -3.34 -5.62
CA SER A 164 -4.28 -2.59 -6.88
C SER A 164 -5.33 -2.93 -7.95
N ASP A 165 -6.19 -3.90 -7.68
CA ASP A 165 -7.16 -4.48 -8.61
C ASP A 165 -8.61 -4.10 -8.28
N HIS A 166 -8.82 -3.18 -7.34
CA HIS A 166 -10.14 -2.70 -6.94
C HIS A 166 -10.51 -1.38 -7.64
N PHE A 167 -11.70 -1.37 -8.24
CA PHE A 167 -12.29 -0.15 -8.78
C PHE A 167 -13.09 0.54 -7.68
N VAL A 168 -12.81 1.84 -7.47
CA VAL A 168 -13.46 2.65 -6.44
C VAL A 168 -14.08 3.86 -7.13
N TYR A 169 -15.38 4.03 -6.92
CA TYR A 169 -16.14 5.16 -7.44
C TYR A 169 -17.17 5.62 -6.40
N PRO A 170 -17.33 6.94 -6.18
CA PRO A 170 -16.58 8.04 -6.79
C PRO A 170 -15.19 8.21 -6.17
N GLU A 171 -14.16 8.31 -7.02
CA GLU A 171 -12.75 8.43 -6.62
C GLU A 171 -12.43 9.62 -5.68
N PRO A 172 -13.12 10.79 -5.76
CA PRO A 172 -12.94 11.89 -4.82
C PRO A 172 -13.23 11.58 -3.36
N LEU A 173 -14.13 10.63 -3.06
CA LEU A 173 -14.56 10.28 -1.69
C LEU A 173 -13.61 9.31 -0.98
N PHE A 174 -12.57 8.84 -1.67
CA PHE A 174 -11.52 8.05 -1.05
C PHE A 174 -10.60 8.95 -0.21
N VAL A 175 -10.63 8.76 1.11
CA VAL A 175 -9.83 9.46 2.14
C VAL A 175 -9.11 8.45 3.01
#